data_AF-A0A4Q2VSA6-F1
#
_entry.id   AF-A0A4Q2VSA6-F1
#
_cell.length_a   1.000
_cell.length_b   1.000
_cell.length_c   1.000
_cell.angle_alpha   90.00
_cell.angle_beta   90.00
_cell.angle_gamma   90.00
#
_symmetry.space_group_name_H-M   'P 1'
#
loop_
_entity.id
_entity.type
_entity.pdbx_description
1 polymer ?
#
loop_
_entity_poly.entity_id
_entity_poly.type
_entity_poly.pdbx_seq_one_letter_code
_entity_poly.pdbx_strand_id
1 'polypeptide(L)'
;MAASMAASWWSGANHLVAIEFQGRKTFHVELTKLEKYPRLYMQITSPAPSYIYGHVHNGMGFSYHQDLGPLYLDLHTVPQGAGHMLWDYLSAGMFTPLQGNPSDKKQEEYFKSIVHVHAVADEFRIEGLKSDTAKEIFRKAQDMGLMELVKLLEEANYRSDSFPKLSEYLEKRLVGSALDYGEGDSQRAFTELRTQPSLSVA
;
A
#
# COMPACT_ATOMS: atom_id res chain seq x y z
N MET A 1 15.10 42.52 -1.94
CA MET A 1 14.17 41.44 -2.30
C MET A 1 14.45 41.03 -3.74
N ALA A 2 14.80 39.77 -3.96
CA ALA A 2 14.82 39.16 -5.29
C ALA A 2 14.42 37.69 -5.10
N ALA A 3 13.14 37.41 -5.29
CA ALA A 3 12.65 36.04 -5.36
C ALA A 3 13.10 35.46 -6.71
N SER A 4 14.18 34.68 -6.68
CA SER A 4 14.62 33.88 -7.82
C SER A 4 13.57 32.81 -8.08
N MET A 5 12.87 32.94 -9.20
CA MET A 5 11.92 31.95 -9.67
C MET A 5 12.66 30.70 -10.15
N ALA A 6 12.80 29.71 -9.27
CA ALA A 6 13.10 28.34 -9.66
C ALA A 6 11.81 27.70 -10.20
N ALA A 7 11.43 28.06 -11.42
CA ALA A 7 10.33 27.42 -12.13
C ALA A 7 10.72 27.10 -13.57
N SER A 8 10.36 25.89 -13.99
CA SER A 8 10.22 25.39 -15.37
C SER A 8 11.48 25.10 -16.18
N TRP A 9 12.08 23.92 -15.97
CA TRP A 9 12.91 23.23 -16.99
C TRP A 9 12.40 21.80 -17.31
N TRP A 10 11.22 21.42 -16.78
CA TRP A 10 10.70 20.04 -16.82
C TRP A 10 9.55 19.86 -17.83
N SER A 11 9.26 20.86 -18.66
CA SER A 11 8.12 20.80 -19.57
C SER A 11 8.44 19.96 -20.81
N GLY A 12 7.82 18.77 -20.92
CA GLY A 12 7.39 18.28 -22.23
C GLY A 12 7.84 16.89 -22.68
N ALA A 13 8.62 16.14 -21.91
CA ALA A 13 8.89 14.73 -22.25
C ALA A 13 8.07 13.81 -21.34
N ASN A 14 7.31 12.90 -21.97
CA ASN A 14 6.56 11.81 -21.31
C ASN A 14 7.55 10.84 -20.62
N HIS A 15 8.11 11.27 -19.48
CA HIS A 15 8.97 10.40 -18.69
C HIS A 15 8.10 9.32 -18.05
N LEU A 16 8.43 8.07 -18.34
CA LEU A 16 7.81 6.93 -17.69
C LEU A 16 8.59 6.59 -16.43
N VAL A 17 7.86 6.38 -15.35
CA VAL A 17 8.36 5.83 -14.09
C VAL A 17 8.09 4.33 -14.10
N ALA A 18 9.16 3.54 -14.00
CA ALA A 18 9.09 2.11 -13.78
C ALA A 18 8.76 1.83 -12.31
N ILE A 19 7.68 1.10 -12.05
CA ILE A 19 7.28 0.66 -10.72
C ILE A 19 7.40 -0.85 -10.67
N GLU A 20 8.20 -1.35 -9.73
CA GLU A 20 8.37 -2.79 -9.49
C GLU A 20 7.69 -3.19 -8.19
N PHE A 21 6.85 -4.21 -8.27
CA PHE A 21 6.18 -4.82 -7.12
C PHE A 21 6.78 -6.19 -6.82
N GLN A 22 6.28 -6.88 -5.81
CA GLN A 22 6.67 -8.28 -5.56
C GLN A 22 6.42 -9.13 -6.82
N GLY A 23 7.50 -9.56 -7.46
CA GLY A 23 7.49 -10.32 -8.72
C GLY A 23 8.16 -9.57 -9.87
N ARG A 24 8.62 -10.29 -10.90
CA ARG A 24 9.41 -9.72 -12.01
C ARG A 24 8.61 -8.87 -13.02
N LYS A 25 7.48 -8.27 -12.62
CA LYS A 25 6.68 -7.43 -13.51
C LYS A 25 6.89 -5.96 -13.16
N THR A 26 7.43 -5.23 -14.13
CA THR A 26 7.58 -3.78 -14.09
C THR A 26 6.36 -3.12 -14.74
N PHE A 27 5.73 -2.20 -14.03
CA PHE A 27 4.65 -1.38 -14.54
C PHE A 27 5.18 0.02 -14.86
N HIS A 28 4.51 0.74 -15.76
CA HIS A 28 4.94 2.08 -16.16
C HIS A 28 3.81 3.08 -15.93
N VAL A 29 4.14 4.24 -15.37
CA VAL A 29 3.22 5.36 -15.17
C VAL A 29 3.89 6.64 -15.66
N GLU A 30 3.13 7.51 -16.31
CA GLU A 30 3.61 8.84 -16.69
C GLU A 30 3.92 9.67 -15.45
N LEU A 31 5.12 10.26 -15.39
CA LEU A 31 5.57 11.08 -14.26
C LEU A 31 4.58 12.20 -13.92
N THR A 32 3.98 12.82 -14.94
CA THR A 32 2.98 13.89 -14.81
C THR A 32 1.76 13.46 -13.99
N LYS A 33 1.38 12.18 -14.01
CA LYS A 33 0.28 11.63 -13.20
C LYS A 33 0.62 11.54 -11.72
N LEU A 34 1.92 11.55 -11.38
CA LEU A 34 2.43 11.38 -10.03
C LEU A 34 2.72 12.72 -9.33
N GLU A 35 2.80 13.84 -10.07
CA GLU A 35 3.07 15.19 -9.54
C GLU A 35 2.12 15.60 -8.41
N LYS A 36 0.86 15.17 -8.49
CA LYS A 36 -0.18 15.42 -7.47
C LYS A 36 0.03 14.65 -6.15
N TYR A 37 1.02 13.76 -6.07
CA TYR A 37 1.36 12.97 -4.89
C TYR A 37 2.76 13.34 -4.41
N PRO A 38 2.92 14.41 -3.59
CA PRO A 38 4.23 15.03 -3.34
C PRO A 38 5.28 14.07 -2.77
N ARG A 39 4.91 13.18 -1.85
CA ARG A 39 5.84 12.20 -1.27
C ARG A 39 6.32 11.17 -2.28
N LEU A 40 5.38 10.64 -3.07
CA LEU A 40 5.68 9.68 -4.13
C LEU A 40 6.57 10.33 -5.21
N TYR A 41 6.20 11.53 -5.65
CA TYR A 41 6.96 12.31 -6.62
C TYR A 41 8.37 12.60 -6.10
N MET A 42 8.50 13.08 -4.86
CA MET A 42 9.81 13.31 -4.23
C MET A 42 10.63 12.03 -4.13
N GLN A 43 10.05 10.88 -3.80
CA GLN A 43 10.79 9.62 -3.75
C GLN A 43 11.36 9.21 -5.12
N ILE A 44 10.63 9.52 -6.20
CA ILE A 44 11.03 9.21 -7.58
C ILE A 44 12.09 10.20 -8.10
N THR A 45 11.93 11.49 -7.80
CA THR A 45 12.75 12.56 -8.38
C THR A 45 13.87 13.06 -7.47
N SER A 46 13.89 12.64 -6.20
CA SER A 46 15.03 12.97 -5.33
C SER A 46 16.26 12.23 -5.84
N PRO A 47 17.41 12.92 -5.97
CA PRO A 47 18.65 12.24 -6.25
C PRO A 47 18.87 11.21 -5.13
N ALA A 48 18.92 9.92 -5.48
CA ALA A 48 19.39 8.93 -4.53
C ALA A 48 20.77 9.40 -4.03
N PRO A 49 21.09 9.29 -2.73
CA PRO A 49 22.48 9.40 -2.32
C PRO A 49 23.26 8.39 -3.17
N SER A 50 24.22 8.90 -3.94
CA SER A 50 24.95 8.18 -4.97
C SER A 50 25.61 6.91 -4.40
N TYR A 51 24.89 5.79 -4.43
CA TYR A 51 25.48 4.48 -4.26
C TYR A 51 26.02 4.06 -5.62
N ILE A 52 27.30 4.37 -5.75
CA ILE A 52 28.29 3.94 -6.74
C ILE A 52 27.90 2.61 -7.39
N TYR A 53 27.57 2.67 -8.68
CA TYR A 53 27.81 1.58 -9.61
C TYR A 53 28.64 2.12 -10.77
N GLY A 54 29.90 1.65 -10.86
CA GLY A 54 30.71 1.75 -12.08
C GLY A 54 31.79 2.83 -12.09
N HIS A 55 33.03 2.41 -11.82
CA HIS A 55 34.27 3.13 -12.12
C HIS A 55 34.39 3.52 -13.61
N VAL A 56 34.88 4.73 -13.94
CA VAL A 56 35.99 4.98 -14.90
C VAL A 56 36.64 6.36 -14.59
N HIS A 57 37.97 6.37 -14.59
CA HIS A 57 38.87 7.53 -14.48
C HIS A 57 38.74 8.53 -15.65
N ASN A 58 38.78 9.83 -15.38
CA ASN A 58 39.87 10.72 -15.80
C ASN A 58 39.58 12.17 -15.41
N GLY A 59 40.61 12.87 -14.95
CA GLY A 59 40.55 14.29 -14.65
C GLY A 59 40.30 15.09 -15.92
N MET A 60 39.14 15.72 -15.99
CA MET A 60 38.86 16.98 -16.67
C MET A 60 37.41 17.34 -16.32
N GLY A 61 37.18 18.59 -15.95
CA GLY A 61 35.86 19.06 -15.54
C GLY A 61 34.87 18.91 -16.70
N PHE A 62 33.93 17.98 -16.54
CA PHE A 62 32.73 17.91 -17.34
C PHE A 62 31.54 18.23 -16.44
N SER A 63 30.73 19.20 -16.85
CA SER A 63 29.40 19.41 -16.32
C SER A 63 28.63 18.09 -16.48
N TYR A 64 28.35 17.42 -15.38
CA TYR A 64 27.50 16.24 -15.39
C TYR A 64 26.09 16.69 -15.81
N HIS A 65 25.76 16.52 -17.09
CA HIS A 65 24.39 16.22 -17.45
C HIS A 65 24.13 14.83 -16.87
N GLN A 66 23.54 14.78 -15.67
CA GLN A 66 22.92 13.56 -15.20
C GLN A 66 21.75 13.31 -16.15
N ASP A 67 22.01 12.56 -17.22
CA ASP A 67 20.99 11.72 -17.81
C ASP A 67 20.50 10.85 -16.65
N LEU A 68 19.44 11.31 -15.98
CA LEU A 68 18.76 10.54 -14.96
C LEU A 68 18.41 9.23 -15.67
N GLY A 69 18.99 8.13 -15.18
CA GLY A 69 18.57 6.80 -15.59
C GLY A 69 17.05 6.65 -15.45
N PRO A 70 16.47 5.53 -15.93
CA PRO A 70 15.02 5.34 -15.86
C PRO A 70 14.50 5.63 -14.44
N LEU A 71 13.53 6.54 -14.35
CA LEU A 71 12.87 6.86 -13.08
C LEU A 71 12.24 5.59 -12.54
N TYR A 72 12.57 5.23 -11.30
CA TYR A 72 12.26 3.91 -10.75
C TYR A 72 11.73 4.02 -9.32
N LEU A 73 10.70 3.24 -9.04
CA LEU A 73 10.11 3.09 -7.71
C LEU A 73 10.08 1.61 -7.34
N ASP A 74 10.85 1.27 -6.31
CA ASP A 74 10.87 -0.07 -5.73
C ASP A 74 9.78 -0.23 -4.66
N LEU A 75 8.82 -1.12 -4.93
CA LEU A 75 7.77 -1.55 -4.01
C LEU A 75 7.75 -3.09 -3.90
N HIS A 76 8.93 -3.74 -3.88
CA HIS A 76 9.05 -5.21 -3.84
C HIS A 76 8.37 -5.90 -2.65
N THR A 77 8.03 -5.15 -1.59
CA THR A 77 7.28 -5.65 -0.43
C THR A 77 5.77 -5.72 -0.67
N VAL A 78 5.27 -5.10 -1.74
CA VAL A 78 3.84 -5.05 -2.10
C VAL A 78 3.50 -6.24 -3.00
N PRO A 79 2.58 -7.13 -2.60
CA PRO A 79 2.19 -8.27 -3.42
C PRO A 79 1.67 -7.87 -4.80
N GLN A 80 1.91 -8.72 -5.81
CA GLN A 80 1.58 -8.42 -7.20
C GLN A 80 0.13 -7.99 -7.44
N GLY A 81 -0.85 -8.60 -6.75
CA GLY A 81 -2.26 -8.23 -6.85
C GLY A 81 -2.54 -6.81 -6.34
N ALA A 82 -1.94 -6.44 -5.22
CA ALA A 82 -1.99 -5.08 -4.68
C ALA A 82 -1.25 -4.09 -5.60
N GLY A 83 -0.11 -4.50 -6.13
CA GLY A 83 0.69 -3.71 -7.08
C GLY A 83 -0.09 -3.33 -8.34
N HIS A 84 -0.81 -4.29 -8.94
CA HIS A 84 -1.67 -4.02 -10.09
C HIS A 84 -2.76 -3.00 -9.76
N MET A 85 -3.42 -3.14 -8.60
CA MET A 85 -4.46 -2.22 -8.16
C MET A 85 -3.93 -0.81 -7.90
N LEU A 86 -2.74 -0.69 -7.30
CA LEU A 86 -2.08 0.59 -7.10
C LEU A 86 -1.69 1.23 -8.44
N TRP A 87 -1.12 0.43 -9.35
CA TRP A 87 -0.79 0.90 -10.70
C TRP A 87 -2.01 1.39 -11.48
N ASP A 88 -3.13 0.67 -11.42
CA ASP A 88 -4.39 1.09 -12.05
C ASP A 88 -4.84 2.45 -11.49
N TYR A 89 -4.80 2.63 -10.17
CA TYR A 89 -5.13 3.91 -9.53
C TYR A 89 -4.18 5.04 -9.96
N LEU A 90 -2.87 4.82 -9.97
CA LEU A 90 -1.90 5.84 -10.38
C LEU A 90 -2.04 6.21 -11.87
N SER A 91 -2.46 5.24 -12.70
CA SER A 91 -2.65 5.41 -14.14
C SER A 91 -3.98 6.09 -14.50
N ALA A 92 -5.07 5.71 -13.85
CA ALA A 92 -6.42 6.20 -14.14
C ALA A 92 -6.85 7.36 -13.22
N GLY A 93 -6.21 7.51 -12.06
CA GLY A 93 -6.52 8.53 -11.06
C GLY A 93 -7.75 8.23 -10.19
N MET A 94 -8.30 7.02 -10.26
CA MET A 94 -9.52 6.63 -9.53
C MET A 94 -9.44 5.19 -9.02
N PHE A 95 -9.99 4.96 -7.82
CA PHE A 95 -10.06 3.63 -7.23
C PHE A 95 -11.24 2.85 -7.81
N THR A 96 -11.01 1.61 -8.22
CA THR A 96 -12.04 0.75 -8.81
C THR A 96 -12.32 -0.45 -7.89
N PRO A 97 -13.46 -0.47 -7.19
CA PRO A 97 -13.84 -1.59 -6.35
C PRO A 97 -14.08 -2.87 -7.15
N LEU A 98 -13.91 -4.03 -6.51
CA LEU A 98 -14.27 -5.31 -7.13
C LEU A 98 -15.80 -5.40 -7.30
N GLN A 99 -16.24 -5.63 -8.54
CA GLN A 99 -17.66 -5.71 -8.91
C GLN A 99 -18.11 -7.15 -9.20
N GLY A 100 -19.43 -7.36 -9.16
CA GLY A 100 -20.09 -8.63 -9.47
C GLY A 100 -20.08 -9.64 -8.32
N ASN A 101 -20.24 -10.92 -8.67
CA ASN A 101 -20.22 -12.05 -7.74
C ASN A 101 -18.96 -12.91 -7.97
N PRO A 102 -17.76 -12.40 -7.62
CA PRO A 102 -16.52 -13.16 -7.70
C PRO A 102 -16.55 -14.37 -6.75
N SER A 103 -15.80 -15.41 -7.10
CA SER A 103 -15.57 -16.56 -6.21
C SER A 103 -14.95 -16.13 -4.89
N ASP A 104 -15.19 -16.90 -3.82
CA ASP A 104 -14.69 -16.60 -2.47
C ASP A 104 -13.17 -16.38 -2.47
N LYS A 105 -12.41 -17.26 -3.13
CA LYS A 105 -10.96 -17.09 -3.30
C LYS A 105 -10.57 -15.72 -3.89
N LYS A 106 -11.31 -15.26 -4.90
CA LYS A 106 -11.05 -13.96 -5.53
C LYS A 106 -11.44 -12.80 -4.60
N GLN A 107 -12.44 -12.99 -3.73
CA GLN A 107 -12.80 -12.02 -2.69
C GLN A 107 -11.72 -11.92 -1.61
N GLU A 108 -11.19 -13.05 -1.15
CA GLU A 108 -10.10 -13.10 -0.17
C GLU A 108 -8.83 -12.43 -0.72
N GLU A 109 -8.42 -12.77 -1.94
CA GLU A 109 -7.27 -12.16 -2.61
C GLU A 109 -7.46 -10.65 -2.81
N TYR A 110 -8.67 -10.22 -3.16
CA TYR A 110 -9.00 -8.82 -3.28
C TYR A 110 -8.93 -8.10 -1.93
N PHE A 111 -9.48 -8.68 -0.87
CA PHE A 111 -9.43 -8.11 0.48
C PHE A 111 -7.99 -7.91 0.97
N LYS A 112 -7.13 -8.92 0.80
CA LYS A 112 -5.70 -8.80 1.11
C LYS A 112 -5.04 -7.69 0.29
N SER A 113 -5.38 -7.60 -0.99
CA SER A 113 -4.83 -6.59 -1.88
C SER A 113 -5.21 -5.16 -1.46
N ILE A 114 -6.48 -4.90 -1.11
CA ILE A 114 -6.92 -3.56 -0.67
C ILE A 114 -6.27 -3.14 0.65
N VAL A 115 -5.97 -4.09 1.56
CA VAL A 115 -5.24 -3.81 2.81
C VAL A 115 -3.81 -3.34 2.52
N HIS A 116 -3.09 -4.02 1.61
CA HIS A 116 -1.77 -3.57 1.18
C HIS A 116 -1.79 -2.21 0.49
N VAL A 117 -2.77 -1.97 -0.38
CA VAL A 117 -2.92 -0.66 -1.06
C VAL A 117 -3.22 0.45 -0.05
N HIS A 118 -4.02 0.16 0.99
CA HIS A 118 -4.28 1.12 2.07
C HIS A 118 -2.99 1.52 2.79
N ALA A 119 -2.15 0.55 3.16
CA ALA A 119 -0.87 0.82 3.83
C ALA A 119 0.06 1.68 2.97
N VAL A 120 0.17 1.37 1.67
CA VAL A 120 0.98 2.17 0.73
C VAL A 120 0.41 3.58 0.56
N ALA A 121 -0.91 3.72 0.50
CA ALA A 121 -1.56 5.02 0.42
C ALA A 121 -1.31 5.88 1.68
N ASP A 122 -1.26 5.27 2.85
CA ASP A 122 -0.90 5.96 4.10
C ASP A 122 0.56 6.42 4.11
N GLU A 123 1.50 5.52 3.75
CA GLU A 123 2.93 5.81 3.67
C GLU A 123 3.22 7.04 2.78
N PHE A 124 2.64 7.03 1.58
CA PHE A 124 2.80 8.11 0.59
C PHE A 124 1.83 9.28 0.76
N ARG A 125 0.95 9.26 1.77
CA ARG A 125 -0.08 10.29 1.99
C ARG A 125 -0.96 10.56 0.77
N ILE A 126 -1.40 9.49 0.10
CA ILE A 126 -2.35 9.53 -1.00
C ILE A 126 -3.76 9.52 -0.40
N GLU A 127 -4.19 10.66 0.16
CA GLU A 127 -5.40 10.76 0.99
C GLU A 127 -6.67 10.24 0.31
N GLY A 128 -6.84 10.49 -1.00
CA GLY A 128 -7.98 9.97 -1.78
C GLY A 128 -8.03 8.45 -1.78
N LEU A 129 -6.91 7.81 -2.15
CA LEU A 129 -6.80 6.35 -2.18
C LEU A 129 -6.92 5.75 -0.78
N LYS A 130 -6.31 6.38 0.23
CA LYS A 130 -6.41 5.97 1.63
C LYS A 130 -7.86 5.98 2.11
N SER A 131 -8.62 7.03 1.77
CA SER A 131 -10.04 7.13 2.11
C SER A 131 -10.88 6.07 1.42
N ASP A 132 -10.67 5.86 0.12
CA ASP A 132 -11.48 4.94 -0.68
C ASP A 132 -11.21 3.48 -0.32
N THR A 133 -9.94 3.12 -0.12
CA THR A 133 -9.56 1.79 0.39
C THR A 133 -10.09 1.55 1.79
N ALA A 134 -10.06 2.54 2.70
CA ALA A 134 -10.63 2.39 4.03
C ALA A 134 -12.13 2.08 3.99
N LYS A 135 -12.89 2.81 3.18
CA LYS A 135 -14.34 2.57 3.00
C LYS A 135 -14.60 1.16 2.48
N GLU A 136 -13.83 0.73 1.49
CA GLU A 136 -13.99 -0.60 0.89
C GLU A 136 -13.60 -1.73 1.85
N ILE A 137 -12.53 -1.55 2.63
CA ILE A 137 -12.13 -2.49 3.69
C ILE A 137 -13.27 -2.63 4.71
N PHE A 138 -13.82 -1.53 5.21
CA PHE A 138 -14.93 -1.60 6.18
C PHE A 138 -16.18 -2.25 5.59
N ARG A 139 -16.53 -1.92 4.34
CA ARG A 139 -17.66 -2.52 3.65
C ARG A 139 -17.50 -4.04 3.56
N LYS A 140 -16.33 -4.53 3.14
CA LYS A 140 -16.04 -5.97 3.07
C LYS A 140 -15.97 -6.63 4.43
N ALA A 141 -15.35 -5.98 5.42
CA ALA A 141 -15.23 -6.51 6.76
C ALA A 141 -16.58 -6.71 7.45
N GLN A 142 -17.58 -5.88 7.15
CA GLN A 142 -18.95 -6.01 7.67
C GLN A 142 -19.64 -7.30 7.19
N ASP A 143 -19.34 -7.73 5.97
CA ASP A 143 -19.93 -8.94 5.36
C ASP A 143 -19.20 -10.23 5.78
N MET A 144 -18.01 -10.12 6.38
CA MET A 144 -17.15 -11.26 6.75
C MET A 144 -17.37 -11.72 8.20
N GLY A 145 -17.21 -13.02 8.44
CA GLY A 145 -17.13 -13.57 9.78
C GLY A 145 -15.88 -13.04 10.52
N LEU A 146 -15.95 -12.85 11.84
CA LEU A 146 -14.83 -12.29 12.61
C LEU A 146 -13.54 -13.13 12.46
N MET A 147 -13.65 -14.45 12.52
CA MET A 147 -12.51 -15.36 12.38
C MET A 147 -11.92 -15.35 10.96
N GLU A 148 -12.78 -15.27 9.94
CA GLU A 148 -12.37 -15.12 8.54
C GLU A 148 -11.60 -13.81 8.35
N LEU A 149 -12.14 -12.71 8.88
CA LEU A 149 -11.52 -11.39 8.81
C LEU A 149 -10.15 -11.37 9.50
N VAL A 150 -10.02 -11.93 10.71
CA VAL A 150 -8.75 -12.03 11.42
C VAL A 150 -7.72 -12.82 10.62
N LYS A 151 -8.10 -13.99 10.10
CA LYS A 151 -7.24 -14.82 9.25
C LYS A 151 -6.74 -14.05 8.03
N LEU A 152 -7.62 -13.34 7.32
CA LEU A 152 -7.23 -12.57 6.13
C LEU A 152 -6.31 -11.40 6.47
N LEU A 153 -6.48 -10.76 7.63
CA LEU A 153 -5.59 -9.69 8.10
C LEU A 153 -4.20 -10.21 8.49
N GLU A 154 -4.13 -11.38 9.14
CA GLU A 154 -2.87 -12.07 9.42
C GLU A 154 -2.14 -12.43 8.12
N GLU A 155 -2.84 -13.02 7.14
CA GLU A 155 -2.29 -13.34 5.82
C GLU A 155 -1.83 -12.08 5.04
N ALA A 156 -2.47 -10.94 5.26
CA ALA A 156 -2.07 -9.65 4.68
C ALA A 156 -0.93 -8.96 5.45
N ASN A 157 -0.40 -9.58 6.51
CA ASN A 157 0.60 -8.99 7.41
C ASN A 157 0.16 -7.60 7.93
N TYR A 158 -1.11 -7.49 8.30
CA TYR A 158 -1.73 -6.26 8.79
C TYR A 158 -0.99 -5.72 10.03
N ARG A 159 -0.76 -4.41 10.08
CA ARG A 159 -0.19 -3.72 11.24
C ARG A 159 -1.18 -2.70 11.79
N SER A 160 -1.45 -2.77 13.09
CA SER A 160 -2.47 -1.93 13.75
C SER A 160 -2.17 -0.44 13.70
N ASP A 161 -0.90 -0.06 13.66
CA ASP A 161 -0.43 1.32 13.51
C ASP A 161 -0.75 1.92 12.13
N SER A 162 -0.77 1.09 11.09
CA SER A 162 -1.08 1.51 9.71
C SER A 162 -2.57 1.78 9.44
N PHE A 163 -3.47 1.22 10.26
CA PHE A 163 -4.91 1.49 10.14
C PHE A 163 -5.66 1.41 11.49
N PRO A 164 -5.44 2.36 12.43
CA PRO A 164 -5.95 2.25 13.80
C PRO A 164 -7.47 2.08 13.91
N LYS A 165 -8.22 2.68 12.98
CA LYS A 165 -9.69 2.57 12.95
C LYS A 165 -10.18 1.14 12.69
N LEU A 166 -9.44 0.35 11.89
CA LEU A 166 -9.78 -1.04 11.66
C LEU A 166 -9.52 -1.87 12.92
N SER A 167 -8.43 -1.59 13.64
CA SER A 167 -8.16 -2.19 14.95
C SER A 167 -9.27 -1.89 15.97
N GLU A 168 -9.69 -0.63 16.09
CA GLU A 168 -10.81 -0.26 16.98
C GLU A 168 -12.12 -0.98 16.60
N TYR A 169 -12.38 -1.15 15.30
CA TYR A 169 -13.54 -1.90 14.81
C TYR A 169 -13.47 -3.40 15.17
N LEU A 170 -12.30 -4.02 15.01
CA LEU A 170 -12.08 -5.43 15.38
C LEU A 170 -12.26 -5.65 16.88
N GLU A 171 -11.73 -4.75 17.71
CA GLU A 171 -11.90 -4.79 19.17
C GLU A 171 -13.39 -4.73 19.54
N LYS A 172 -14.16 -3.80 18.95
CA LYS A 172 -15.60 -3.71 19.19
C LYS A 172 -16.35 -4.97 18.74
N ARG A 173 -16.00 -5.56 17.60
CA ARG A 173 -16.59 -6.83 17.14
C ARG A 173 -16.25 -7.99 18.04
N LEU A 174 -15.01 -8.06 18.55
CA LEU A 174 -14.58 -9.10 19.47
C LEU A 174 -15.34 -9.01 20.79
N VAL A 175 -15.46 -7.81 21.36
CA VAL A 175 -16.23 -7.58 22.59
C VAL A 175 -17.71 -7.89 22.37
N GLY A 176 -18.31 -7.42 21.27
CA GLY A 176 -19.70 -7.73 20.93
C GLY A 176 -19.94 -9.23 20.80
N SER A 177 -19.05 -9.94 20.10
CA SER A 177 -19.14 -11.39 19.95
C SER A 177 -19.02 -12.10 21.31
N ALA A 178 -18.08 -11.68 22.17
CA ALA A 178 -17.90 -12.25 23.51
C ALA A 178 -19.10 -11.98 24.44
N LEU A 179 -19.83 -10.88 24.25
CA LEU A 179 -21.04 -10.54 25.01
C LEU A 179 -22.30 -11.24 24.49
N ASP A 180 -22.35 -11.58 23.20
CA ASP A 180 -23.43 -12.37 22.60
C ASP A 180 -23.39 -13.86 22.97
N TYR A 181 -22.24 -14.36 23.45
CA TYR A 181 -22.12 -15.66 24.10
C TYR A 181 -22.58 -15.57 25.57
N GLY A 182 -23.83 -15.97 25.84
CA GLY A 182 -24.35 -16.12 27.21
C GLY A 182 -23.45 -17.00 28.10
N GLU A 183 -23.57 -16.81 29.42
CA GLU A 183 -22.71 -17.24 30.55
C GLU A 183 -22.08 -18.66 30.56
N GLY A 184 -22.37 -19.55 29.61
CA GLY A 184 -21.77 -20.89 29.50
C GLY A 184 -20.71 -21.08 28.41
N ASP A 185 -20.76 -20.32 27.30
CA ASP A 185 -19.95 -20.59 26.10
C ASP A 185 -18.76 -19.64 25.91
N SER A 186 -18.72 -18.53 26.66
CA SER A 186 -17.59 -17.60 26.70
C SER A 186 -16.29 -18.28 27.17
N GLN A 187 -16.37 -19.24 28.09
CA GLN A 187 -15.24 -20.05 28.53
C GLN A 187 -14.58 -20.82 27.37
N ARG A 188 -15.37 -21.28 26.39
CA ARG A 188 -14.87 -22.09 25.27
C ARG A 188 -14.17 -21.22 24.24
N ALA A 189 -14.73 -20.06 23.88
CA ALA A 189 -14.09 -19.09 22.99
C ALA A 189 -12.77 -18.54 23.57
N PHE A 190 -12.74 -18.23 24.88
CA PHE A 190 -11.50 -17.85 25.56
C PHE A 190 -10.48 -19.00 25.65
N THR A 191 -10.94 -20.25 25.79
CA THR A 191 -10.04 -21.42 25.81
C THR A 191 -9.48 -21.70 24.42
N GLU A 192 -10.26 -21.52 23.36
CA GLU A 192 -9.82 -21.68 21.97
C GLU A 192 -8.87 -20.56 21.52
N LEU A 193 -9.08 -19.31 21.98
CA LEU A 193 -8.12 -18.21 21.80
C LEU A 193 -6.81 -18.44 22.57
N ARG A 194 -6.88 -19.06 23.75
CA ARG A 194 -5.70 -19.38 24.59
C ARG A 194 -4.88 -20.57 24.05
N THR A 195 -5.48 -21.46 23.27
CA THR A 195 -4.79 -22.64 22.70
C THR A 195 -4.16 -22.36 21.33
N GLN A 196 -4.33 -21.15 20.78
CA GLN A 196 -3.63 -20.76 19.55
C GLN A 196 -2.17 -20.36 19.81
N PRO A 197 -1.18 -21.03 19.17
CA PRO A 197 0.24 -20.77 19.40
C PRO A 197 0.70 -19.35 19.01
N SER A 198 -0.02 -18.69 18.10
CA SER A 198 0.29 -17.35 17.58
C SER A 198 -0.07 -16.21 18.54
N LEU A 199 -0.92 -16.46 19.54
CA LEU A 199 -1.38 -15.47 20.52
C LEU A 199 -0.91 -15.77 21.95
N SER A 200 -0.09 -16.80 22.13
CA SER A 200 0.53 -17.12 23.42
C SER A 200 1.61 -16.09 23.75
N VAL A 201 1.22 -14.97 24.35
CA VAL A 201 2.14 -14.09 25.07
C VAL A 201 2.68 -14.88 26.27
N ALA A 202 3.98 -15.13 26.27
CA ALA A 202 4.72 -15.61 27.45
C ALA A 202 4.81 -14.50 28.50
#